data_AF-A0A1I4B3D5-F1
#
_entry.id   AF-A0A1I4B3D5-F1
#
_cell.length_a   1.000
_cell.length_b   1.000
_cell.length_c   1.000
_cell.angle_alpha   90.00
_cell.angle_beta   90.00
_cell.angle_gamma   90.00
#
_symmetry.space_group_name_H-M   'P 1'
#
loop_
_entity.id
_entity.type
_entity.pdbx_description
1 polymer ?
#
loop_
_entity_poly.entity_id
_entity_poly.type
_entity_poly.pdbx_seq_one_letter_code
_entity_poly.pdbx_strand_id
1 'polypeptide(L)'
;MAHRDSDFYTRFKEQSLNPILYTVNVCPACGFAFTDQFKPKLSPWEKQAVEEQISSKWTPKDFGSIRQVPEAIVSYKLAIYAAEITDQPHSVKAGLYLRLAWLYRSLEKTEEELRFLGMAVDEYELSYIHSDYTQGDKEMSEVRLLYLIGELYRRLKKFDLAIKYFGKALAFRNTTMESGIIRMAQDQWQLAREEYKEKQKIG
;
A
#
# COMPACT_ATOMS: atom_id res chain seq x y z
N MET A 1 1.98 1.61 20.39
CA MET A 1 2.84 1.09 19.31
C MET A 1 3.80 0.08 19.91
N ALA A 2 3.74 -1.19 19.49
CA ALA A 2 4.63 -2.23 20.02
C ALA A 2 5.88 -2.39 19.14
N HIS A 3 5.71 -2.29 17.82
CA HIS A 3 6.79 -2.43 16.84
C HIS A 3 6.38 -1.82 15.48
N ARG A 4 7.33 -1.39 14.66
CA ARG A 4 7.11 -1.02 13.26
C ARG A 4 7.96 -1.91 12.37
N ASP A 5 7.30 -2.63 11.47
CA ASP A 5 7.98 -3.44 10.46
C ASP A 5 8.71 -2.51 9.46
N SER A 6 9.69 -3.06 8.74
CA SER A 6 10.51 -2.33 7.75
C SER A 6 9.71 -1.73 6.60
N ASP A 7 8.55 -2.29 6.27
CA ASP A 7 7.63 -1.74 5.26
C ASP A 7 6.62 -0.74 5.85
N PHE A 8 6.90 -0.22 7.05
CA PHE A 8 6.10 0.75 7.78
C PHE A 8 4.84 0.24 8.46
N TYR A 9 4.51 -1.06 8.36
CA TYR A 9 3.39 -1.61 9.11
C TYR A 9 3.60 -1.46 10.61
N THR A 10 2.67 -0.78 11.28
CA THR A 10 2.73 -0.60 12.73
C THR A 10 1.91 -1.67 13.44
N ARG A 11 2.57 -2.46 14.29
CA ARG A 11 1.94 -3.47 15.13
C ARG A 11 1.45 -2.85 16.43
N PHE A 12 0.16 -3.03 16.68
CA PHE A 12 -0.49 -2.66 17.93
C PHE A 12 -0.57 -3.88 18.85
N LYS A 13 -0.66 -3.64 20.16
CA LYS A 13 -0.82 -4.73 21.15
C LYS A 13 -2.11 -5.52 20.90
N GLU A 14 -3.16 -4.80 20.52
CA GLU A 14 -4.45 -5.36 20.12
C GLU A 14 -4.76 -4.86 18.72
N GLN A 15 -5.13 -5.79 17.82
CA GLN A 15 -5.39 -5.45 16.43
C GLN A 15 -6.66 -4.60 16.27
N SER A 16 -7.61 -4.69 17.20
CA SER A 16 -8.81 -3.85 17.28
C SER A 16 -8.51 -2.36 17.42
N LEU A 17 -7.33 -2.00 17.96
CA LEU A 17 -6.87 -0.63 18.11
C LEU A 17 -6.11 -0.11 16.89
N ASN A 18 -5.92 -0.93 15.86
CA ASN A 18 -5.14 -0.57 14.68
C ASN A 18 -5.95 0.40 13.79
N PRO A 19 -5.51 1.66 13.58
CA PRO A 19 -6.25 2.63 12.79
C PRO A 19 -6.46 2.22 11.33
N ILE A 20 -5.65 1.29 10.82
CA ILE A 20 -5.79 0.73 9.47
C ILE A 20 -7.19 0.17 9.20
N LEU A 21 -7.90 -0.29 10.23
CA LEU A 21 -9.27 -0.83 10.13
C LEU A 21 -10.28 0.23 9.63
N TYR A 22 -9.97 1.51 9.84
CA TYR A 22 -10.87 2.64 9.60
C TYR A 22 -10.39 3.60 8.50
N THR A 23 -9.27 3.31 7.83
CA THR A 23 -8.74 4.18 6.75
C THR A 23 -9.71 4.31 5.58
N VAL A 24 -10.51 3.28 5.31
CA VAL A 24 -11.50 3.29 4.23
C VAL A 24 -12.87 3.69 4.75
N ASN A 25 -13.43 4.73 4.13
CA ASN A 25 -14.84 5.10 4.26
C ASN A 25 -15.67 4.34 3.23
N VAL A 26 -16.85 3.87 3.62
CA VAL A 26 -17.80 3.20 2.70
C VAL A 26 -19.16 3.87 2.86
N CYS A 27 -19.73 4.36 1.76
CA CYS A 27 -21.08 4.91 1.79
C CYS A 27 -22.09 3.77 2.00
N PRO A 28 -22.92 3.81 3.07
CA PRO A 28 -23.89 2.74 3.32
C PRO A 28 -24.98 2.67 2.27
N ALA A 29 -25.29 3.80 1.61
CA ALA A 29 -26.35 3.89 0.62
C ALA A 29 -25.93 3.43 -0.79
N CYS A 30 -24.76 3.87 -1.29
CA CYS A 30 -24.35 3.62 -2.67
C CYS A 30 -23.14 2.69 -2.83
N GLY A 31 -22.53 2.24 -1.73
CA GLY A 31 -21.40 1.30 -1.73
C GLY A 31 -20.07 1.89 -2.17
N PHE A 32 -20.02 3.16 -2.59
CA PHE A 32 -18.78 3.82 -2.96
C PHE A 32 -17.83 3.88 -1.76
N ALA A 33 -16.63 3.32 -1.95
CA ALA A 33 -15.62 3.23 -0.92
C ALA A 33 -14.37 4.04 -1.31
N PHE A 34 -13.86 4.83 -0.38
CA PHE A 34 -12.79 5.79 -0.66
C PHE A 34 -11.93 6.07 0.58
N THR A 35 -10.78 6.69 0.37
CA THR A 35 -9.90 7.23 1.42
C THR A 35 -9.68 8.71 1.17
N ASP A 36 -9.08 9.40 2.14
CA ASP A 36 -8.74 10.83 2.01
C ASP A 36 -7.70 11.11 0.91
N GLN A 37 -7.06 10.07 0.36
CA GLN A 37 -6.10 10.18 -0.73
C GLN A 37 -6.77 10.15 -2.12
N PHE A 38 -8.08 9.84 -2.20
CA PHE A 38 -8.81 9.87 -3.47
C PHE A 38 -8.92 11.31 -4.00
N LYS A 39 -9.07 11.44 -5.32
CA LYS A 39 -9.46 12.71 -5.97
C LYS A 39 -10.69 13.28 -5.25
N PRO A 40 -10.69 14.58 -4.88
CA PRO A 40 -11.75 15.18 -4.05
C PRO A 40 -13.11 15.26 -4.76
N LYS A 41 -13.12 15.15 -6.09
CA LYS A 41 -14.34 15.18 -6.90
C LYS A 41 -14.25 14.14 -8.00
N LEU A 42 -15.35 13.42 -8.18
CA LEU A 42 -15.60 12.60 -9.35
C LEU A 42 -16.17 13.46 -10.48
N SER A 43 -15.61 13.29 -11.66
CA SER A 43 -16.14 13.75 -12.94
C SER A 43 -17.50 13.08 -13.25
N PRO A 44 -18.27 13.61 -14.22
CA PRO A 44 -19.54 13.01 -14.59
C PRO A 44 -19.43 11.54 -15.05
N TRP A 45 -18.38 11.20 -15.79
CA TRP A 45 -18.17 9.83 -16.27
C TRP A 45 -17.82 8.88 -15.13
N GLU A 46 -16.99 9.29 -14.16
CA GLU A 46 -16.65 8.48 -12.99
C GLU A 46 -17.88 8.22 -12.12
N LYS A 47 -18.75 9.22 -11.95
CA LYS A 47 -20.02 9.05 -11.22
C LYS A 47 -20.93 8.04 -11.90
N GLN A 48 -21.06 8.12 -13.22
CA GLN A 48 -21.85 7.17 -13.99
C GLN A 48 -21.27 5.75 -13.86
N ALA A 49 -19.95 5.61 -13.96
CA ALA A 49 -19.29 4.31 -13.82
C ALA A 49 -19.47 3.73 -12.41
N VAL A 50 -19.42 4.55 -11.35
CA VAL A 50 -19.72 4.14 -9.98
C VAL A 50 -21.17 3.67 -9.85
N GLU A 51 -22.12 4.40 -10.42
CA GLU A 51 -23.54 4.01 -10.38
C GLU A 51 -23.76 2.66 -11.05
N GLU A 52 -23.25 2.49 -12.28
CA GLU A 52 -23.43 1.29 -13.09
C GLU A 52 -22.72 0.07 -12.50
N GLN A 53 -21.51 0.25 -11.97
CA GLN A 53 -20.66 -0.88 -11.58
C GLN A 53 -20.70 -1.21 -10.08
N ILE A 54 -21.00 -0.22 -9.23
CA ILE A 54 -21.01 -0.36 -7.77
C ILE A 54 -22.44 -0.22 -7.24
N SER A 55 -23.05 0.95 -7.40
CA SER A 55 -24.29 1.30 -6.69
C SER A 55 -25.49 0.46 -7.11
N SER A 56 -25.63 0.17 -8.41
CA SER A 56 -26.71 -0.67 -8.95
C SER A 56 -26.68 -2.12 -8.42
N LYS A 57 -25.52 -2.58 -7.94
CA LYS A 57 -25.30 -3.93 -7.40
C LYS A 57 -25.17 -3.91 -5.87
N TRP A 58 -25.28 -2.74 -5.24
CA TRP A 58 -25.05 -2.58 -3.83
C TRP A 58 -26.29 -2.90 -3.01
N THR A 59 -26.13 -3.81 -2.06
CA THR A 59 -27.09 -3.98 -0.97
C THR A 59 -26.65 -3.10 0.20
N PRO A 60 -27.49 -2.18 0.68
CA PRO A 60 -27.15 -1.29 1.78
C PRO A 60 -26.52 -2.04 2.96
N LYS A 61 -25.35 -1.57 3.38
CA LYS A 61 -24.58 -2.18 4.47
C LYS A 61 -23.82 -1.12 5.23
N ASP A 62 -23.93 -1.16 6.55
CA ASP A 62 -23.23 -0.25 7.43
C ASP A 62 -21.83 -0.77 7.78
N PHE A 63 -20.83 0.13 7.65
CA PHE A 63 -19.44 -0.09 8.04
C PHE A 63 -18.99 0.93 9.12
N GLY A 64 -19.93 1.65 9.74
CA GLY A 64 -19.67 2.66 10.78
C GLY A 64 -19.50 2.10 12.19
N SER A 65 -19.81 0.83 12.41
CA SER A 65 -19.59 0.15 13.70
C SER A 65 -18.11 -0.18 13.93
N ILE A 66 -17.79 -0.66 15.14
CA ILE A 66 -16.45 -1.15 15.47
C ILE A 66 -16.11 -2.31 14.52
N ARG A 67 -15.05 -2.12 13.73
CA ARG A 67 -14.63 -3.09 12.71
C ARG A 67 -13.65 -4.10 13.29
N GLN A 68 -13.80 -5.35 12.89
CA GLN A 68 -12.73 -6.34 12.99
C GLN A 68 -11.96 -6.38 11.66
N VAL A 69 -10.88 -7.16 11.64
CA VAL A 69 -10.03 -7.29 10.45
C VAL A 69 -10.82 -7.77 9.21
N PRO A 70 -11.76 -8.72 9.29
CA PRO A 70 -12.53 -9.14 8.12
C PRO A 70 -13.36 -8.02 7.48
N GLU A 71 -14.02 -7.16 8.27
CA GLU A 71 -14.79 -6.03 7.75
C GLU A 71 -13.88 -4.99 7.11
N ALA A 72 -12.70 -4.74 7.70
CA ALA A 72 -11.70 -3.89 7.09
C ALA A 72 -11.23 -4.46 5.74
N ILE A 73 -10.92 -5.76 5.65
CA ILE A 73 -10.54 -6.41 4.38
C ILE A 73 -11.61 -6.17 3.30
N VAL A 74 -12.90 -6.30 3.65
CA VAL A 74 -14.00 -6.02 2.73
C VAL A 74 -14.00 -4.56 2.29
N SER A 75 -13.83 -3.60 3.20
CA SER A 75 -13.82 -2.18 2.85
C SER A 75 -12.64 -1.83 1.94
N TYR A 76 -11.44 -2.37 2.18
CA TYR A 76 -10.29 -2.19 1.28
C TYR A 76 -10.53 -2.76 -0.11
N LYS A 77 -11.14 -3.94 -0.23
CA LYS A 77 -11.49 -4.51 -1.55
C LYS A 77 -12.49 -3.63 -2.30
N LEU A 78 -13.49 -3.07 -1.60
CA LEU A 78 -14.42 -2.11 -2.19
C LEU A 78 -13.69 -0.84 -2.66
N ALA A 79 -12.77 -0.31 -1.83
CA ALA A 79 -12.00 0.89 -2.19
C ALA A 79 -11.05 0.65 -3.37
N ILE A 80 -10.42 -0.52 -3.47
CA ILE A 80 -9.60 -0.90 -4.62
C ILE A 80 -10.45 -0.90 -5.89
N TYR A 81 -11.61 -1.55 -5.85
CA TYR A 81 -12.51 -1.59 -7.00
C TYR A 81 -13.00 -0.20 -7.40
N ALA A 82 -13.35 0.64 -6.42
CA ALA A 82 -13.70 2.03 -6.65
C ALA A 82 -12.53 2.85 -7.23
N ALA A 83 -11.30 2.61 -6.76
CA ALA A 83 -10.10 3.28 -7.26
C ALA A 83 -9.78 2.91 -8.71
N GLU A 84 -10.01 1.67 -9.11
CA GLU A 84 -9.88 1.19 -10.49
C GLU A 84 -10.92 1.85 -11.40
N ILE A 85 -12.21 1.80 -11.03
CA ILE A 85 -13.30 2.37 -11.83
C ILE A 85 -13.18 3.89 -12.00
N THR A 86 -12.70 4.57 -10.95
CA THR A 86 -12.57 6.04 -10.95
C THR A 86 -11.17 6.51 -11.32
N ASP A 87 -10.37 5.64 -11.93
CA ASP A 87 -9.02 5.94 -12.43
C ASP A 87 -8.19 6.79 -11.44
N GLN A 88 -8.09 6.31 -10.19
CA GLN A 88 -7.30 6.99 -9.17
C GLN A 88 -5.80 6.83 -9.47
N PRO A 89 -4.95 7.77 -8.99
CA PRO A 89 -3.51 7.67 -9.13
C PRO A 89 -2.97 6.33 -8.64
N HIS A 90 -1.91 5.84 -9.29
CA HIS A 90 -1.22 4.60 -8.94
C HIS A 90 -0.74 4.62 -7.49
N SER A 91 -0.27 5.76 -6.97
CA SER A 91 0.09 5.91 -5.55
C SER A 91 -1.06 5.58 -4.58
N VAL A 92 -2.30 5.95 -4.91
CA VAL A 92 -3.49 5.66 -4.10
C VAL A 92 -3.81 4.17 -4.13
N LYS A 93 -3.80 3.56 -5.31
CA LYS A 93 -4.01 2.12 -5.51
C LYS A 93 -2.95 1.30 -4.76
N ALA A 94 -1.68 1.66 -4.90
CA ALA A 94 -0.57 1.04 -4.20
C ALA A 94 -0.73 1.10 -2.68
N GLY A 95 -1.13 2.26 -2.15
CA GLY A 95 -1.40 2.45 -0.72
C GLY A 95 -2.54 1.59 -0.19
N LEU A 96 -3.57 1.34 -1.00
CA LEU A 96 -4.67 0.42 -0.66
C LEU A 96 -4.20 -1.04 -0.64
N TYR A 97 -3.49 -1.49 -1.67
CA TYR A 97 -2.95 -2.85 -1.75
C TYR A 97 -1.97 -3.15 -0.61
N LEU A 98 -1.08 -2.21 -0.29
CA LEU A 98 -0.12 -2.38 0.80
C LEU A 98 -0.81 -2.54 2.16
N ARG A 99 -1.80 -1.70 2.46
CA ARG A 99 -2.57 -1.80 3.71
C ARG A 99 -3.40 -3.07 3.76
N LEU A 100 -3.96 -3.50 2.63
CA LEU A 100 -4.66 -4.80 2.54
C LEU A 100 -3.71 -5.97 2.81
N ALA A 101 -2.49 -5.93 2.26
CA ALA A 101 -1.47 -6.93 2.56
C ALA A 101 -1.13 -6.97 4.06
N TRP A 102 -1.05 -5.82 4.74
CA TRP A 102 -0.85 -5.76 6.20
C TRP A 102 -2.01 -6.36 6.99
N LEU A 103 -3.25 -6.20 6.54
CA LEU A 103 -4.40 -6.87 7.15
C LEU A 103 -4.26 -8.39 7.04
N TYR A 104 -3.89 -8.90 5.87
CA TYR A 104 -3.63 -10.33 5.68
C TYR A 104 -2.44 -10.83 6.51
N ARG A 105 -1.37 -10.04 6.63
CA ARG A 105 -0.25 -10.33 7.55
C ARG A 105 -0.73 -10.48 8.99
N SER A 106 -1.65 -9.64 9.44
CA SER A 106 -2.20 -9.71 10.80
C SER A 106 -3.05 -10.96 11.06
N LEU A 107 -3.52 -11.61 10.00
CA LEU A 107 -4.22 -12.89 10.04
C LEU A 107 -3.32 -14.10 9.71
N GLU A 108 -2.01 -13.88 9.58
CA GLU A 108 -1.03 -14.91 9.18
C GLU A 108 -1.36 -15.57 7.82
N LYS A 109 -2.03 -14.81 6.94
CA LYS A 109 -2.41 -15.23 5.60
C LYS A 109 -1.32 -14.87 4.59
N THR A 110 -0.23 -15.64 4.61
CA THR A 110 1.00 -15.33 3.86
C THR A 110 0.81 -15.30 2.36
N GLU A 111 -0.01 -16.18 1.78
CA GLU A 111 -0.23 -16.21 0.32
C GLU A 111 -0.92 -14.92 -0.14
N GLU A 112 -2.00 -14.53 0.54
CA GLU A 112 -2.74 -13.31 0.25
C GLU A 112 -1.90 -12.06 0.53
N GLU A 113 -1.12 -12.05 1.62
CA GLU A 113 -0.15 -10.99 1.87
C GLU A 113 0.79 -10.82 0.68
N LEU A 114 1.51 -11.88 0.27
CA LEU A 114 2.48 -11.80 -0.83
C LEU A 114 1.83 -11.39 -2.15
N ARG A 115 0.60 -11.86 -2.43
CA ARG A 115 -0.17 -11.44 -3.60
C ARG A 115 -0.41 -9.93 -3.60
N PHE A 116 -0.90 -9.37 -2.49
CA PHE A 116 -1.19 -7.93 -2.43
C PHE A 116 0.06 -7.07 -2.30
N LEU A 117 1.16 -7.57 -1.72
CA LEU A 117 2.46 -6.90 -1.81
C LEU A 117 2.97 -6.82 -3.25
N GLY A 118 2.74 -7.86 -4.05
CA GLY A 118 3.03 -7.87 -5.49
C GLY A 118 2.28 -6.76 -6.23
N MET A 119 0.95 -6.71 -6.04
CA MET A 119 0.13 -5.66 -6.66
C MET A 119 0.54 -4.25 -6.17
N ALA A 120 0.87 -4.10 -4.89
CA ALA A 120 1.31 -2.83 -4.34
C ALA A 120 2.62 -2.34 -4.96
N VAL A 121 3.61 -3.22 -5.13
CA VAL A 121 4.90 -2.82 -5.73
C VAL A 121 4.76 -2.46 -7.20
N ASP A 122 3.93 -3.19 -7.95
CA ASP A 122 3.68 -2.89 -9.36
C ASP A 122 3.05 -1.50 -9.53
N GLU A 123 2.05 -1.17 -8.70
CA GLU A 123 1.45 0.18 -8.68
C GLU A 123 2.42 1.27 -8.20
N TYR A 124 3.28 0.99 -7.20
CA TYR A 124 4.30 1.97 -6.80
C TYR A 124 5.35 2.21 -7.88
N GLU A 125 5.73 1.20 -8.67
CA GLU A 125 6.62 1.40 -9.82
C GLU A 125 5.96 2.29 -10.89
N LEU A 126 4.68 2.04 -11.20
CA LEU A 126 3.92 2.90 -12.12
C LEU A 126 3.81 4.32 -11.59
N SER A 127 3.54 4.48 -10.30
CA SER A 127 3.52 5.76 -9.62
C SER A 127 4.85 6.50 -9.73
N TYR A 128 5.97 5.79 -9.56
CA TYR A 128 7.31 6.34 -9.75
C TYR A 128 7.55 6.80 -11.19
N ILE A 129 7.17 5.98 -12.18
CA ILE A 129 7.33 6.29 -13.62
C ILE A 129 6.48 7.51 -14.02
N HIS A 130 5.24 7.58 -13.55
CA HIS A 130 4.29 8.65 -13.88
C HIS A 130 4.38 9.86 -12.95
N SER A 131 5.23 9.81 -11.91
CA SER A 131 5.40 10.85 -10.90
C SER A 131 4.12 11.24 -10.15
N ASP A 132 3.14 10.34 -10.10
CA ASP A 132 1.82 10.62 -9.50
C ASP A 132 1.80 10.47 -7.97
N TYR A 133 2.90 9.98 -7.36
CA TYR A 133 3.09 9.97 -5.91
C TYR A 133 3.02 11.36 -5.28
N THR A 134 3.26 12.40 -6.08
CA THR A 134 3.13 13.80 -5.68
C THR A 134 1.68 14.28 -5.56
N GLN A 135 0.71 13.53 -6.10
CA GLN A 135 -0.70 13.94 -6.21
C GLN A 135 -1.58 13.42 -5.07
N GLY A 136 -1.22 12.28 -4.47
CA GLY A 136 -2.00 11.61 -3.43
C GLY A 136 -1.51 11.91 -2.02
N ASP A 137 -0.68 11.01 -1.51
CA ASP A 137 -0.16 11.08 -0.14
C ASP A 137 0.93 12.16 0.00
N LYS A 138 0.61 13.27 0.66
CA LYS A 138 1.53 14.40 0.87
C LYS A 138 2.76 14.02 1.68
N GLU A 139 2.73 12.92 2.43
CA GLU A 139 3.88 12.42 3.17
C GLU A 139 4.78 11.52 2.31
N MET A 140 4.35 11.15 1.11
CA MET A 140 5.11 10.29 0.21
C MET A 140 6.11 11.10 -0.62
N SER A 141 7.36 11.10 -0.19
CA SER A 141 8.48 11.61 -0.97
C SER A 141 9.01 10.55 -1.94
N GLU A 142 9.77 10.99 -2.95
CA GLU A 142 10.42 10.09 -3.90
C GLU A 142 11.38 9.11 -3.19
N VAL A 143 12.14 9.56 -2.19
CA VAL A 143 13.05 8.69 -1.43
C VAL A 143 12.29 7.64 -0.61
N ARG A 144 11.14 8.01 -0.02
CA ARG A 144 10.25 7.06 0.68
C ARG A 144 9.67 6.03 -0.27
N LEU A 145 9.21 6.47 -1.44
CA LEU A 145 8.66 5.59 -2.47
C LEU A 145 9.71 4.58 -2.94
N LEU A 146 10.92 5.05 -3.28
CA LEU A 146 12.02 4.18 -3.72
C LEU A 146 12.43 3.18 -2.64
N TYR A 147 12.50 3.61 -1.38
CA TYR A 147 12.74 2.71 -0.25
C TYR A 147 11.64 1.64 -0.15
N LEU A 148 10.38 2.06 -0.21
CA LEU A 148 9.24 1.16 -0.06
C LEU A 148 9.19 0.13 -1.19
N ILE A 149 9.39 0.54 -2.45
CA ILE A 149 9.51 -0.38 -3.59
C ILE A 149 10.60 -1.42 -3.34
N GLY A 150 11.79 -0.98 -2.89
CA GLY A 150 12.89 -1.89 -2.56
C GLY A 150 12.51 -2.91 -1.48
N GLU A 151 11.86 -2.45 -0.41
CA GLU A 151 11.44 -3.31 0.71
C GLU A 151 10.36 -4.30 0.31
N LEU A 152 9.41 -3.90 -0.52
CA LEU A 152 8.39 -4.81 -1.05
C LEU A 152 9.01 -5.89 -1.93
N TYR A 153 9.95 -5.53 -2.81
CA TYR A 153 10.67 -6.53 -3.61
C TYR A 153 11.49 -7.49 -2.76
N ARG A 154 12.12 -7.01 -1.68
CA ARG A 154 12.88 -7.87 -0.76
C ARG A 154 11.96 -8.90 -0.09
N ARG A 155 10.80 -8.47 0.40
CA ARG A 155 9.77 -9.36 0.99
C ARG A 155 9.24 -10.39 -0.01
N LEU A 156 9.14 -10.01 -1.28
CA LEU A 156 8.80 -10.89 -2.40
C LEU A 156 9.96 -11.77 -2.88
N LYS A 157 11.13 -11.72 -2.22
CA LYS A 157 12.36 -12.46 -2.57
C LYS A 157 12.88 -12.17 -3.99
N LYS A 158 12.53 -10.99 -4.53
CA LYS A 158 13.03 -10.41 -5.79
C LYS A 158 14.23 -9.49 -5.48
N PHE A 159 15.29 -10.10 -4.95
CA PHE A 159 16.38 -9.37 -4.30
C PHE A 159 17.20 -8.47 -5.25
N ASP A 160 17.33 -8.86 -6.52
CA ASP A 160 17.97 -8.07 -7.57
C ASP A 160 17.27 -6.71 -7.76
N LEU A 161 15.94 -6.72 -7.83
CA LEU A 161 15.13 -5.50 -7.90
C LEU A 161 15.19 -4.71 -6.59
N ALA A 162 15.12 -5.39 -5.44
CA ALA A 162 15.24 -4.75 -4.12
C ALA A 162 16.54 -3.94 -3.99
N ILE A 163 17.69 -4.56 -4.29
CA ILE A 163 19.02 -3.95 -4.26
C ILE A 163 19.09 -2.73 -5.19
N LYS A 164 18.52 -2.83 -6.39
CA LYS A 164 18.45 -1.72 -7.36
C LYS A 164 17.67 -0.53 -6.79
N TYR A 165 16.49 -0.75 -6.23
CA TYR A 165 15.63 0.32 -5.71
C TYR A 165 16.18 0.96 -4.43
N PHE A 166 16.72 0.17 -3.51
CA PHE A 166 17.45 0.73 -2.37
C PHE A 166 18.66 1.56 -2.83
N GLY A 167 19.39 1.11 -3.86
CA GLY A 167 20.48 1.89 -4.46
C GLY A 167 20.02 3.27 -4.97
N LYS A 168 18.86 3.33 -5.64
CA LYS A 168 18.23 4.60 -6.05
C LYS A 168 17.89 5.47 -4.85
N ALA A 169 17.28 4.91 -3.79
CA ALA A 169 16.97 5.66 -2.58
C ALA A 169 18.24 6.24 -1.91
N LEU A 170 19.31 5.45 -1.85
CA LEU A 170 20.59 5.87 -1.25
C LEU A 170 21.29 7.01 -2.01
N ALA A 171 20.98 7.20 -3.30
CA ALA A 171 21.50 8.33 -4.06
C ALA A 171 21.02 9.70 -3.52
N PHE A 172 19.92 9.72 -2.75
CA PHE A 172 19.38 10.93 -2.13
C PHE A 172 20.08 11.32 -0.81
N ARG A 173 21.07 10.55 -0.33
CA ARG A 173 21.73 10.75 0.98
C ARG A 173 22.15 12.20 1.26
N ASN A 174 22.56 12.93 0.22
CA ASN A 174 23.08 14.31 0.34
C ASN A 174 22.05 15.38 -0.06
N THR A 175 20.86 15.00 -0.50
CA THR A 175 19.84 15.92 -1.04
C THR A 175 18.53 15.90 -0.25
N THR A 176 18.17 14.77 0.36
CA THR A 176 16.98 14.67 1.21
C THR A 176 17.27 15.04 2.66
N MET A 177 16.27 15.62 3.34
CA MET A 177 16.30 15.82 4.80
C MET A 177 15.90 14.55 5.57
N GLU A 178 15.44 13.51 4.87
CA GLU A 178 14.90 12.29 5.47
C GLU A 178 15.97 11.24 5.79
N SER A 179 16.92 11.62 6.64
CA SER A 179 18.06 10.78 7.04
C SER A 179 17.64 9.42 7.61
N GLY A 180 16.49 9.34 8.29
CA GLY A 180 15.92 8.09 8.80
C GLY A 180 15.59 7.08 7.69
N ILE A 181 15.02 7.54 6.58
CA ILE A 181 14.70 6.68 5.43
C ILE A 181 15.97 6.21 4.73
N ILE A 182 16.99 7.09 4.62
CA ILE A 182 18.30 6.72 4.06
C ILE A 182 18.97 5.63 4.90
N ARG A 183 18.90 5.74 6.24
CA ARG A 183 19.43 4.70 7.14
C ARG A 183 18.69 3.37 6.94
N MET A 184 17.35 3.40 6.93
CA MET A 184 16.55 2.20 6.66
C MET A 184 16.91 1.57 5.31
N ALA A 185 17.06 2.39 4.25
CA ALA A 185 17.48 1.92 2.94
C ALA A 185 18.86 1.27 2.96
N GLN A 186 19.81 1.80 3.73
CA GLN A 186 21.14 1.22 3.86
C GLN A 186 21.10 -0.14 4.57
N ASP A 187 20.37 -0.22 5.67
CA ASP A 187 20.22 -1.45 6.45
C ASP A 187 19.52 -2.53 5.61
N GLN A 188 18.42 -2.20 4.93
CA GLN A 188 17.71 -3.16 4.07
C GLN A 188 18.47 -3.52 2.79
N TRP A 189 19.30 -2.63 2.25
CA TRP A 189 20.18 -2.95 1.12
C TRP A 189 21.24 -3.99 1.49
N GLN A 190 21.84 -3.87 2.68
CA GLN A 190 22.80 -4.86 3.17
C GLN A 190 22.12 -6.21 3.37
N LEU A 191 20.97 -6.23 4.05
CA LEU A 191 20.17 -7.43 4.27
C LEU A 191 19.79 -8.12 2.95
N ALA A 192 19.28 -7.36 1.97
CA ALA A 192 18.89 -7.90 0.67
C ALA A 192 20.08 -8.56 -0.07
N ARG A 193 21.31 -8.03 0.07
CA ARG A 193 22.51 -8.64 -0.53
C ARG A 193 22.91 -9.93 0.15
N GLU A 194 22.75 -10.02 1.46
CA GLU A 194 23.00 -11.25 2.22
C GLU A 194 21.99 -12.34 1.83
N GLU A 195 20.70 -12.02 1.87
CA GLU A 195 19.61 -12.91 1.45
C GLU A 195 19.78 -13.37 -0.02
N TYR A 196 20.23 -12.47 -0.90
CA TYR A 196 20.49 -12.82 -2.31
C TYR A 196 21.62 -13.84 -2.46
N LYS A 197 22.73 -13.65 -1.74
CA LYS A 197 23.87 -14.60 -1.75
C LYS A 197 23.46 -15.96 -1.19
N GLU A 198 22.65 -15.98 -0.14
CA GLU A 198 22.13 -17.22 0.44
C GLU A 198 21.23 -17.96 -0.54
N LYS A 199 20.32 -17.26 -1.22
CA LYS A 199 19.47 -17.85 -2.27
C LYS A 199 20.29 -18.47 -3.40
N GLN A 200 21.39 -17.83 -3.82
CA GLN A 200 22.29 -18.34 -4.85
C GLN A 200 23.12 -19.56 -4.42
N LYS A 201 23.27 -19.82 -3.12
CA LYS A 201 23.96 -21.02 -2.62
C LYS A 201 23.05 -22.24 -2.53
N ILE A 202 21.73 -22.03 -2.45
CA ILE A 202 20.73 -23.07 -2.24
C ILE A 202 20.08 -23.51 -3.57
N GLY A 203 20.03 -22.61 -4.56
CA GLY A 203 19.56 -22.90 -5.92
C GLY A 203 20.70 -23.31 -6.84
#